data_AF-A0A2P5CZA4-F1
#
_entry.id   AF-A0A2P5CZA4-F1
#
_cell.length_a   1.000
_cell.length_b   1.000
_cell.length_c   1.000
_cell.angle_alpha   90.00
_cell.angle_beta   90.00
_cell.angle_gamma   90.00
#
_symmetry.space_group_name_H-M   'P 1'
#
loop_
_entity.id
_entity.type
_entity.pdbx_description
1 polymer ?
#
loop_
_entity_poly.entity_id
_entity_poly.type
_entity_poly.pdbx_seq_one_letter_code
_entity_poly.pdbx_strand_id
1 'polypeptide(L)'
;MAVLKLFTTTPLQLHKSIFDAAKEVLDLPKETKMQKTSDRPGALSYVAPNPAVPLYENIAIYNPTTLEGAESFTNIMWPQGNHNFRYVQFDWAFEGTNRIQIEIMDHPVISYI
;
A
#
# COMPACT_ATOMS: atom_id res chain seq x y z
N MET A 1 2.24 33.87 -2.49
CA MET A 1 1.54 32.85 -3.29
C MET A 1 2.31 31.54 -3.19
N ALA A 2 1.60 30.41 -3.29
CA ALA A 2 2.04 29.00 -3.20
C ALA A 2 1.88 28.31 -1.84
N VAL A 3 0.62 28.14 -1.39
CA VAL A 3 0.22 27.04 -0.50
C VAL A 3 -1.18 26.61 -0.92
N LEU A 4 -1.29 25.60 -1.79
CA LEU A 4 -2.45 24.73 -2.10
C LEU A 4 -2.34 24.21 -3.55
N LYS A 5 -1.32 23.38 -3.84
CA LYS A 5 -1.35 22.59 -5.07
C LYS A 5 -0.91 21.14 -4.87
N LEU A 6 -0.75 20.71 -3.61
CA LEU A 6 -0.29 19.36 -3.26
C LEU A 6 -1.38 18.48 -2.62
N PHE A 7 -2.59 18.99 -2.37
CA PHE A 7 -3.62 18.23 -1.61
C PHE A 7 -4.91 17.92 -2.36
N THR A 8 -4.95 18.16 -3.67
CA THR A 8 -6.09 17.72 -4.49
C THR A 8 -5.58 17.09 -5.77
N THR A 9 -4.94 15.94 -5.66
CA THR A 9 -4.88 15.03 -6.81
C THR A 9 -6.32 14.72 -7.19
N THR A 10 -6.68 14.93 -8.45
CA THR A 10 -7.98 14.43 -8.94
C THR A 10 -8.04 12.91 -8.74
N PRO A 11 -9.20 12.29 -8.51
CA PRO A 11 -9.30 10.85 -8.24
C PRO A 11 -8.51 10.00 -9.25
N LEU A 12 -8.54 10.34 -10.55
CA LEU A 12 -7.78 9.64 -11.59
C LEU A 12 -6.25 9.69 -11.40
N GLN A 13 -5.73 10.83 -10.95
CA GLN A 13 -4.31 10.96 -10.65
C GLN A 13 -3.94 10.16 -9.40
N LEU A 14 -4.81 10.15 -8.39
CA LEU A 14 -4.59 9.35 -7.20
C LEU A 14 -4.60 7.84 -7.50
N HIS A 15 -5.52 7.38 -8.36
CA HIS A 15 -5.55 6.01 -8.87
C HIS A 15 -4.22 5.61 -9.55
N LYS A 16 -3.65 6.49 -10.37
CA LYS A 16 -2.36 6.23 -10.99
C LYS A 16 -1.24 6.19 -9.94
N SER A 17 -1.23 7.17 -9.03
CA SER A 17 -0.22 7.27 -7.98
C SER A 17 -0.24 6.05 -7.08
N ILE A 18 -1.41 5.56 -6.65
CA ILE A 18 -1.50 4.37 -5.80
C ILE A 18 -1.05 3.11 -6.55
N PHE A 19 -1.33 3.02 -7.85
CA PHE A 19 -0.87 1.88 -8.66
C PHE A 19 0.65 1.88 -8.83
N ASP A 20 1.27 3.04 -9.02
CA ASP A 20 2.72 3.16 -9.09
C ASP A 20 3.37 2.90 -7.71
N ALA A 21 2.79 3.43 -6.63
CA ALA A 21 3.20 3.16 -5.26
C ALA A 21 3.09 1.68 -4.89
N ALA A 22 2.05 0.98 -5.37
CA ALA A 22 1.86 -0.44 -5.15
C ALA A 22 2.98 -1.27 -5.79
N LYS A 23 3.42 -0.92 -7.01
CA LYS A 23 4.57 -1.55 -7.66
C LYS A 23 5.85 -1.34 -6.85
N GLU A 24 6.08 -0.12 -6.36
CA GLU A 24 7.27 0.19 -5.55
C GLU A 24 7.38 -0.74 -4.32
N VAL A 25 6.26 -1.06 -3.65
CA VAL A 25 6.27 -2.00 -2.51
C VAL A 25 6.54 -3.42 -2.99
N LEU A 26 5.89 -3.88 -4.07
CA LEU A 26 6.04 -5.25 -4.57
C LEU A 26 7.43 -5.53 -5.15
N ASP A 27 8.11 -4.50 -5.66
CA ASP A 27 9.48 -4.59 -6.15
C ASP A 27 10.53 -4.65 -5.01
N LEU A 28 10.13 -4.47 -3.75
CA LEU A 28 11.02 -4.64 -2.60
C LEU A 28 11.48 -6.11 -2.44
N PRO A 29 12.65 -6.34 -1.82
CA PRO A 29 13.07 -7.69 -1.45
C PRO A 29 12.02 -8.43 -0.64
N LYS A 30 11.89 -9.74 -0.84
CA LYS A 30 10.93 -10.58 -0.13
C LYS A 30 11.09 -10.48 1.38
N GLU A 31 12.33 -10.42 1.86
CA GLU A 31 12.68 -10.30 3.27
C GLU A 31 12.14 -9.01 3.90
N THR A 32 12.11 -7.93 3.12
CA THR A 32 11.51 -6.65 3.52
C THR A 32 9.99 -6.76 3.59
N LYS A 33 9.37 -7.36 2.56
CA LYS A 33 7.91 -7.56 2.50
C LYS A 33 7.40 -8.50 3.61
N MET A 34 8.23 -9.44 4.05
CA MET A 34 7.94 -10.36 5.16
C MET A 34 8.03 -9.74 6.55
N GLN A 35 8.51 -8.49 6.69
CA GLN A 35 8.59 -7.84 7.99
C GLN A 35 7.19 -7.67 8.60
N LYS A 36 7.11 -7.82 9.92
CA LYS A 36 5.86 -7.67 10.67
C LYS A 36 5.43 -6.21 10.63
N THR A 37 4.25 -5.91 10.07
CA THR A 37 3.70 -4.54 10.00
C THR A 37 2.56 -4.26 10.98
N SER A 38 2.12 -5.28 11.72
CA SER A 38 1.06 -5.13 12.72
C SER A 38 1.21 -6.12 13.86
N ASP A 39 0.91 -5.67 15.08
CA ASP A 39 0.77 -6.53 16.26
C ASP A 39 -0.59 -7.22 16.36
N ARG A 40 -1.51 -6.91 15.44
CA ARG A 40 -2.85 -7.50 15.44
C ARG A 40 -2.77 -9.02 15.30
N PRO A 41 -3.34 -9.80 16.22
CA PRO A 41 -3.36 -11.25 16.12
C PRO A 41 -4.02 -11.72 14.81
N GLY A 42 -3.34 -12.60 14.08
CA GLY A 42 -3.82 -13.13 12.80
C GLY A 42 -3.71 -12.18 11.61
N ALA A 43 -3.08 -11.01 11.77
CA ALA A 43 -2.74 -10.14 10.64
C ALA A 43 -1.68 -10.80 9.75
N LEU A 44 -2.04 -11.12 8.51
CA LEU A 44 -1.09 -11.49 7.47
C LEU A 44 -0.76 -10.24 6.66
N SER A 45 0.34 -9.59 7.02
CA SER A 45 0.83 -8.40 6.31
C SER A 45 1.35 -8.70 4.91
N TYR A 46 1.81 -9.93 4.67
CA TYR A 46 2.33 -10.36 3.39
C TYR A 46 1.94 -11.82 3.14
N VAL A 47 1.41 -12.08 1.95
CA VAL A 47 1.18 -13.43 1.44
C VAL A 47 2.06 -13.62 0.22
N ALA A 48 3.05 -14.51 0.36
CA ALA A 48 3.96 -14.85 -0.72
C ALA A 48 3.26 -15.71 -1.79
N PRO A 49 3.72 -15.64 -3.04
CA PRO A 49 3.38 -16.62 -4.05
C PRO A 49 3.68 -18.04 -3.59
N ASN A 50 2.78 -18.96 -3.95
CA ASN A 50 2.93 -20.38 -3.64
C ASN A 50 2.67 -21.22 -4.91
N PRO A 51 3.09 -22.50 -4.95
CA PRO A 51 2.98 -23.31 -6.15
C PRO A 51 1.56 -23.48 -6.71
N ALA A 52 0.53 -23.40 -5.87
CA ALA A 52 -0.87 -23.48 -6.32
C ALA A 52 -1.36 -22.16 -6.94
N VAL A 53 -0.78 -21.02 -6.55
CA VAL A 53 -1.11 -19.69 -7.08
C VAL A 53 0.18 -18.85 -7.25
N PRO A 54 1.03 -19.18 -8.25
CA PRO A 54 2.38 -18.62 -8.35
C PRO A 54 2.42 -17.15 -8.77
N LEU A 55 1.29 -16.61 -9.24
CA LEU A 55 1.15 -15.19 -9.60
C LEU A 55 0.49 -14.36 -8.49
N TYR A 56 0.04 -14.98 -7.40
CA TYR A 56 -0.64 -14.27 -6.32
C TYR A 56 0.36 -13.82 -5.27
N GLU A 57 0.54 -12.51 -5.19
CA GLU A 57 1.25 -11.84 -4.13
C GLU A 57 0.33 -10.77 -3.54
N ASN A 58 0.31 -10.64 -2.22
CA ASN A 58 -0.42 -9.56 -1.57
C ASN A 58 0.36 -8.96 -0.41
N ILE A 59 0.12 -7.67 -0.15
CA ILE A 59 0.59 -6.96 1.05
C ILE A 59 -0.56 -6.16 1.63
N ALA A 60 -0.73 -6.25 2.94
CA ALA A 60 -1.73 -5.52 3.70
C ALA A 60 -1.10 -4.41 4.54
N ILE A 61 -1.71 -3.22 4.45
CA ILE A 61 -1.34 -2.03 5.23
C ILE A 61 -2.39 -1.85 6.33
N TYR A 62 -1.94 -1.74 7.58
CA TYR A 62 -2.82 -1.62 8.74
C TYR A 62 -2.87 -0.17 9.23
N ASN A 63 -4.07 0.27 9.63
CA ASN A 63 -4.37 1.65 10.01
C ASN A 63 -3.89 2.70 8.98
N PRO A 64 -4.15 2.52 7.67
CA PRO A 64 -3.62 3.43 6.65
C PRO A 64 -4.24 4.84 6.71
N THR A 65 -5.36 4.99 7.41
CA THR A 65 -6.03 6.28 7.68
C THR A 65 -5.48 7.02 8.89
N THR A 66 -4.40 6.54 9.52
CA THR A 66 -3.69 7.30 10.55
C THR A 66 -2.29 7.64 10.06
N LEU A 67 -1.81 8.84 10.40
CA LEU A 67 -0.45 9.24 10.03
C LEU A 67 0.57 8.27 10.63
N GLU A 68 0.35 7.85 11.87
CA GLU A 68 1.18 6.85 12.56
C GLU A 68 1.20 5.49 11.84
N GLY A 69 0.04 4.98 11.41
CA GLY A 69 -0.03 3.71 10.68
C GLY A 69 0.67 3.80 9.32
N ALA A 70 0.45 4.91 8.62
CA ALA A 70 1.11 5.20 7.35
C ALA A 70 2.64 5.31 7.51
N GLU A 71 3.11 6.02 8.54
CA GLU A 71 4.53 6.17 8.86
C GLU A 71 5.18 4.85 9.30
N SER A 72 4.51 4.10 10.17
CA SER A 72 4.98 2.81 10.68
C SER A 72 5.23 1.84 9.53
N PHE A 73 4.24 1.65 8.65
CA PHE A 73 4.40 0.79 7.47
C PHE A 73 5.53 1.28 6.56
N THR A 74 5.58 2.58 6.30
CA THR A 74 6.61 3.17 5.42
C THR A 74 8.02 2.94 5.98
N ASN A 75 8.23 3.12 7.28
CA ASN A 75 9.54 2.97 7.92
C ASN A 75 10.00 1.50 7.96
N ILE A 76 9.06 0.55 8.01
CA ILE A 76 9.38 -0.88 7.92
C ILE A 76 9.84 -1.24 6.50
N MET A 77 9.13 -0.76 5.48
CA MET A 77 9.44 -1.05 4.08
C MET A 77 10.66 -0.27 3.57
N TRP A 78 10.83 0.97 4.04
CA TRP A 78 11.93 1.86 3.74
C TRP A 78 12.47 2.48 5.03
N PRO A 79 13.50 1.89 5.66
CA PRO A 79 14.11 2.44 6.88
C PRO A 79 14.69 3.85 6.74
N GLN A 80 14.97 4.28 5.50
CA GLN A 80 15.41 5.65 5.18
C GLN A 80 14.23 6.61 4.89
N GLY A 81 13.00 6.12 4.97
CA GLY A 81 11.77 6.82 4.62
C GLY A 81 11.41 6.74 3.14
N ASN A 82 10.12 6.85 2.84
CA ASN A 82 9.58 7.07 1.50
C ASN A 82 8.37 8.01 1.61
N HIS A 83 8.63 9.31 1.60
CA HIS A 83 7.59 10.33 1.79
C HIS A 83 6.49 10.24 0.72
N ASN A 84 6.87 10.00 -0.54
CA ASN A 84 5.92 9.89 -1.64
C ASN A 84 4.93 8.74 -1.40
N PHE A 85 5.45 7.55 -1.11
CA PHE A 85 4.63 6.39 -0.79
C PHE A 85 3.71 6.67 0.42
N ARG A 86 4.26 7.23 1.51
CA ARG A 86 3.49 7.58 2.71
C ARG A 86 2.30 8.48 2.40
N TYR A 87 2.49 9.53 1.60
CA TYR A 87 1.42 10.47 1.27
C TYR A 87 0.38 9.83 0.36
N VAL A 88 0.81 9.14 -0.69
CA VAL A 88 -0.09 8.51 -1.66
C VAL A 88 -0.98 7.44 -0.99
N GLN A 89 -0.42 6.58 -0.14
CA GLN A 89 -1.23 5.57 0.57
C GLN A 89 -2.22 6.22 1.57
N PHE A 90 -1.81 7.33 2.21
CA PHE A 90 -2.61 8.01 3.22
C PHE A 90 -3.79 8.72 2.54
N ASP A 91 -3.51 9.51 1.51
CA ASP A 91 -4.55 10.20 0.73
C ASP A 91 -5.55 9.21 0.16
N TRP A 92 -5.07 8.08 -0.41
CA TRP A 92 -5.92 7.01 -0.92
C TRP A 92 -6.83 6.40 0.16
N ALA A 93 -6.28 6.09 1.34
CA ALA A 93 -7.05 5.56 2.45
C ALA A 93 -8.09 6.56 2.99
N PHE A 94 -7.76 7.86 2.98
CA PHE A 94 -8.66 8.95 3.40
C PHE A 94 -9.80 9.20 2.41
N GLU A 95 -9.61 8.97 1.11
CA GLU A 95 -10.66 9.09 0.10
C GLU A 95 -11.77 8.01 0.21
N GLY A 96 -11.73 7.16 1.24
CA GLY A 96 -12.84 6.28 1.62
C GLY A 96 -12.73 4.84 1.12
N THR A 97 -11.57 4.45 0.59
CA THR A 97 -11.25 3.04 0.31
C THR A 97 -10.54 2.44 1.52
N ASN A 98 -11.31 1.86 2.44
CA ASN A 98 -10.81 1.33 3.73
C ASN A 98 -9.92 0.07 3.61
N ARG A 99 -9.53 -0.33 2.39
CA ARG A 99 -8.60 -1.43 2.11
C ARG A 99 -7.74 -1.09 0.90
N ILE A 100 -6.43 -0.98 1.10
CA ILE A 100 -5.45 -1.19 0.02
C ILE A 100 -5.14 -2.68 0.05
N GLN A 101 -5.81 -3.44 -0.83
CA GLN A 101 -5.36 -4.78 -1.21
C GLN A 101 -4.70 -4.63 -2.58
N ILE A 102 -3.38 -4.77 -2.61
CA ILE A 102 -2.65 -4.85 -3.87
C ILE A 102 -2.70 -6.32 -4.29
N GLU A 103 -3.52 -6.63 -5.28
CA GLU A 103 -3.63 -7.96 -5.89
C GLU A 103 -3.26 -7.86 -7.37
N ILE A 104 -2.22 -8.58 -7.79
CA ILE A 104 -1.93 -8.78 -9.21
C ILE A 104 -2.57 -10.11 -9.62
N MET A 105 -3.73 -10.04 -10.28
CA MET A 105 -4.36 -11.19 -10.92
C MET A 105 -4.49 -10.88 -12.41
N ASP A 106 -3.97 -11.75 -13.28
CA ASP A 106 -4.05 -11.58 -14.75
C ASP A 106 -5.45 -11.98 -15.30
N HIS A 107 -6.52 -11.64 -14.56
CA HIS A 107 -7.92 -11.76 -14.95
C HIS A 107 -8.77 -10.72 -14.19
N PRO A 108 -9.83 -10.14 -14.81
CA PRO A 108 -10.48 -8.94 -14.31
C PRO A 108 -11.42 -9.26 -13.17
N VAL A 109 -10.96 -9.12 -11.93
CA VAL A 109 -11.86 -8.90 -10.79
C VAL A 109 -11.28 -7.75 -9.97
N ILE A 110 -11.72 -6.53 -10.29
CA ILE A 110 -11.70 -5.43 -9.32
C ILE A 110 -12.72 -5.82 -8.27
N SER A 111 -12.29 -6.34 -7.12
CA SER A 111 -13.19 -6.45 -5.97
C SER A 111 -13.14 -5.12 -5.20
N TYR A 112 -14.26 -4.41 -5.20
CA TYR A 112 -14.53 -3.36 -4.22
C TYR A 112 -15.01 -4.06 -2.93
N ILE A 113 -14.25 -3.92 -1.84
CA ILE A 113 -14.72 -4.14 -0.47
C ILE A 113 -14.21 -3.05 0.46
#